data_AF-A0A2E5PQX4-F1
#
_entry.id   AF-A0A2E5PQX4-F1
#
_cell.length_a   1.000
_cell.length_b   1.000
_cell.length_c   1.000
_cell.angle_alpha   90.00
_cell.angle_beta   90.00
_cell.angle_gamma   90.00
#
_symmetry.space_group_name_H-M   'P 1'
#
loop_
_entity.id
_entity.type
_entity.pdbx_description
1 polymer ?
#
loop_
_entity_poly.entity_id
_entity_poly.type
_entity_poly.pdbx_seq_one_letter_code
_entity_poly.pdbx_strand_id
1 'polypeptide(L)'
;MTNVFDSSNWPSFPPEEFVAGDYFAFKKSGLSGSFPLSSYSVKFYASQFGRGAGTTSANQISLDAVESGTEYQITAGATATNSWAVGKYAWSLFVIDSGDA
;
A
#
# COMPACT_ATOMS: atom_id res chain seq x y z
N MET A 1 20.69 6.11 -15.56
CA MET A 1 20.19 6.62 -14.27
C MET A 1 18.74 6.21 -14.17
N THR A 2 18.43 5.23 -13.34
CA THR A 2 17.08 4.69 -13.19
C THR A 2 16.32 5.58 -12.22
N ASN A 3 15.24 6.20 -12.69
CA ASN A 3 14.41 7.07 -11.88
C ASN A 3 13.68 6.24 -10.83
N VAL A 4 13.80 6.58 -9.55
CA VAL A 4 13.15 5.87 -8.44
C VAL A 4 11.63 6.11 -8.39
N PHE A 5 11.16 7.12 -9.11
CA PHE A 5 9.74 7.38 -9.38
C PHE A 5 9.21 6.57 -10.58
N ASP A 6 10.06 5.78 -11.23
CA ASP A 6 9.66 4.91 -12.33
C ASP A 6 8.96 3.67 -11.78
N SER A 7 7.65 3.58 -12.01
CA SER A 7 6.80 2.48 -11.57
C SER A 7 7.26 1.12 -12.11
N SER A 8 8.15 1.08 -13.10
CA SER A 8 8.71 -0.16 -13.61
C SER A 8 9.68 -0.83 -12.63
N ASN A 9 10.32 -0.07 -11.72
CA ASN A 9 11.33 -0.57 -10.77
C ASN A 9 10.81 -0.77 -9.34
N TRP A 10 9.52 -0.54 -9.10
CA TRP A 10 8.98 -0.67 -7.76
C TRP A 10 8.99 -2.12 -7.27
N PRO A 11 9.27 -2.32 -5.97
CA PRO A 11 9.30 -3.66 -5.39
C PRO A 11 7.90 -4.30 -5.40
N SER A 12 7.86 -5.64 -5.43
CA SER A 12 6.60 -6.41 -5.45
C SER A 12 5.91 -6.52 -4.07
N PHE A 13 6.57 -5.97 -3.06
CA PHE A 13 6.22 -6.01 -1.64
C PHE A 13 6.58 -4.68 -1.00
N PRO A 14 5.92 -4.29 0.10
CA PRO A 14 6.32 -3.11 0.83
C PRO A 14 7.77 -3.25 1.33
N PRO A 15 8.56 -2.17 1.33
CA PRO A 15 9.91 -2.17 1.90
C PRO A 15 9.88 -2.56 3.38
N GLU A 16 10.88 -3.33 3.82
CA GLU A 16 11.01 -3.78 5.21
C GLU A 16 11.18 -2.62 6.19
N GLU A 17 11.86 -1.57 5.74
CA GLU A 17 12.08 -0.33 6.48
C GLU A 17 11.72 0.85 5.58
N PHE A 18 10.94 1.78 6.10
CA PHE A 18 10.63 3.04 5.42
C PHE A 18 10.67 4.17 6.44
N VAL A 19 10.99 5.37 5.96
CA VAL A 19 11.14 6.56 6.81
C VAL A 19 9.85 7.37 6.78
N ALA A 20 9.37 7.78 7.96
CA ALA A 20 8.26 8.71 8.06
C ALA A 20 8.65 10.05 7.42
N GLY A 21 7.84 10.55 6.49
CA GLY A 21 8.17 11.74 5.71
C GLY A 21 8.85 11.44 4.37
N ASP A 22 9.04 10.17 4.02
CA ASP A 22 9.59 9.78 2.71
C ASP A 22 8.51 9.21 1.77
N TYR A 23 8.88 8.99 0.50
CA TYR A 23 7.96 8.47 -0.51
C TYR A 23 7.88 6.95 -0.42
N PHE A 24 6.69 6.43 -0.20
CA PHE A 24 6.45 5.00 -0.10
C PHE A 24 5.74 4.53 -1.37
N ALA A 25 6.33 3.56 -2.06
CA ALA A 25 5.72 2.97 -3.24
C ALA A 25 6.10 1.50 -3.41
N PHE A 26 5.12 0.68 -3.69
CA PHE A 26 5.31 -0.70 -4.12
C PHE A 26 4.20 -1.09 -5.09
N LYS A 27 4.43 -2.14 -5.87
CA LYS A 27 3.45 -2.63 -6.85
C LYS A 27 3.16 -4.10 -6.67
N LYS A 28 2.01 -4.55 -7.16
CA LYS A 28 1.64 -5.96 -7.17
C LYS A 28 1.24 -6.37 -8.58
N SER A 29 2.20 -6.97 -9.28
CA SER A 29 2.06 -7.43 -10.66
C SER A 29 1.42 -8.82 -10.80
N GLY A 30 1.41 -9.63 -9.74
CA GLY A 30 0.85 -10.99 -9.77
C GLY A 30 -0.66 -11.10 -9.52
N LEU A 31 -1.33 -10.03 -9.10
CA LEU A 31 -2.75 -10.06 -8.75
C LEU A 31 -3.68 -9.94 -9.97
N SER A 32 -3.27 -9.22 -11.01
CA SER A 32 -4.08 -8.92 -12.19
C SER A 32 -4.46 -10.14 -13.03
N GLY A 33 -3.72 -11.24 -12.92
CA GLY A 33 -4.03 -12.50 -13.62
C GLY A 33 -5.20 -13.27 -12.99
N SER A 34 -5.41 -13.16 -11.68
CA SER A 34 -6.53 -13.81 -10.97
C SER A 34 -7.65 -12.85 -10.63
N PHE A 35 -7.35 -11.55 -10.52
CA PHE A 35 -8.29 -10.49 -10.19
C PHE A 35 -8.20 -9.40 -11.27
N PRO A 36 -9.01 -9.50 -12.34
CA PRO A 36 -8.97 -8.55 -13.43
C PRO A 36 -9.21 -7.13 -12.93
N LEU A 37 -8.37 -6.22 -13.43
CA LEU A 37 -8.45 -4.79 -13.15
C LEU A 37 -9.80 -4.26 -13.66
N SER A 38 -10.39 -3.27 -12.98
CA SER A 38 -11.74 -2.72 -13.16
C SER A 38 -12.89 -3.47 -12.45
N SER A 39 -12.73 -4.74 -12.05
CA SER A 39 -13.74 -5.45 -11.23
C SER A 39 -13.31 -5.61 -9.78
N TYR A 40 -12.02 -5.51 -9.49
CA TYR A 40 -11.47 -5.68 -8.16
C TYR A 40 -10.63 -4.48 -7.77
N SER A 41 -10.83 -3.99 -6.55
CA SER A 41 -9.99 -2.97 -5.93
C SER A 41 -9.10 -3.61 -4.88
N VAL A 42 -7.84 -3.21 -4.79
CA VAL A 42 -6.92 -3.69 -3.75
C VAL A 42 -6.75 -2.61 -2.70
N LYS A 43 -6.92 -2.97 -1.43
CA LYS A 43 -6.68 -2.10 -0.28
C LYS A 43 -5.53 -2.65 0.54
N PHE A 44 -4.53 -1.82 0.77
CA PHE A 44 -3.45 -2.09 1.69
C PHE A 44 -3.85 -1.62 3.08
N TYR A 45 -3.68 -2.50 4.06
CA TYR A 45 -3.93 -2.21 5.46
C TYR A 45 -2.72 -2.61 6.29
N ALA A 46 -2.19 -1.70 7.09
CA ALA A 46 -1.14 -1.99 8.05
C ALA A 46 -1.53 -1.51 9.45
N SER A 47 -1.26 -2.33 10.46
CA SER A 47 -1.52 -2.03 11.87
C SER A 47 -0.23 -2.18 12.68
N GLN A 48 0.04 -1.22 13.55
CA GLN A 48 1.22 -1.25 14.40
C GLN A 48 1.14 -2.39 15.44
N PHE A 49 2.21 -3.18 15.56
CA PHE A 49 2.28 -4.31 16.49
C PHE A 49 2.22 -3.83 17.94
N GLY A 50 1.39 -4.47 18.78
CA GLY A 50 1.31 -4.18 20.21
C GLY A 50 0.46 -2.95 20.60
N ARG A 51 -0.18 -2.27 19.64
CA ARG A 51 -1.26 -1.31 19.92
C ARG A 51 -2.59 -1.98 19.60
N GLY A 52 -3.54 -1.92 20.54
CA GLY A 52 -4.92 -2.35 20.29
C GLY A 52 -5.54 -1.56 19.14
N ALA A 53 -6.61 -2.07 18.56
CA ALA A 53 -7.40 -1.45 17.47
C ALA A 53 -8.11 -0.15 17.92
N GLY A 54 -7.37 0.78 18.52
CA GLY A 54 -7.79 2.13 18.77
C GLY A 54 -7.78 2.89 17.45
N THR A 55 -8.95 3.40 17.09
CA THR A 55 -9.31 4.14 15.86
C THR A 55 -8.51 5.43 15.60
N THR A 56 -7.40 5.62 16.29
CA THR A 56 -6.44 6.70 16.03
C THR A 56 -5.61 6.37 14.79
N SER A 57 -5.96 7.04 13.67
CA SER A 57 -5.41 6.89 12.31
C SER A 57 -3.90 6.88 12.15
N ALA A 58 -3.10 7.25 13.16
CA ALA A 58 -1.64 7.24 13.03
C ALA A 58 -1.03 5.84 13.19
N ASN A 59 -1.72 4.90 13.86
CA ASN A 59 -1.22 3.53 14.10
C ASN A 59 -1.81 2.50 13.11
N GLN A 60 -2.76 2.94 12.27
CA GLN A 60 -3.42 2.15 11.26
C GLN A 60 -3.30 2.87 9.92
N ILE A 61 -2.66 2.22 8.96
CA ILE A 61 -2.41 2.76 7.64
C ILE A 61 -3.35 2.06 6.67
N SER A 62 -4.20 2.81 5.99
CA SER A 62 -5.05 2.30 4.91
C SER A 62 -4.71 3.05 3.63
N LEU A 63 -4.33 2.32 2.58
CA LEU A 63 -4.04 2.88 1.26
C LEU A 63 -4.83 2.12 0.20
N ASP A 64 -5.54 2.84 -0.63
CA ASP A 64 -6.19 2.29 -1.82
C ASP A 64 -5.15 2.13 -2.94
N ALA A 65 -5.10 0.97 -3.56
CA ALA A 65 -4.24 0.74 -4.72
C ALA A 65 -4.81 1.45 -5.94
N VAL A 66 -3.93 2.05 -6.73
CA VAL A 66 -4.24 2.62 -8.03
C VAL A 66 -3.95 1.57 -9.09
N GLU A 67 -4.91 1.33 -9.96
CA GLU A 67 -4.77 0.43 -11.09
C GLU A 67 -4.00 1.12 -12.21
N SER A 68 -2.87 0.55 -12.63
CA SER A 68 -2.06 1.10 -13.72
C SER A 68 -1.66 -0.01 -14.69
N GLY A 69 -2.25 0.01 -15.87
CA GLY A 69 -1.98 -0.97 -16.93
C GLY A 69 -2.44 -2.37 -16.52
N THR A 70 -1.50 -3.21 -16.09
CA THR A 70 -1.74 -4.59 -15.61
C THR A 70 -1.30 -4.80 -14.16
N GLU A 71 -1.07 -3.73 -13.39
CA GLU A 71 -0.49 -3.81 -12.05
C GLU A 71 -1.29 -2.96 -11.06
N TYR A 72 -1.39 -3.43 -9.80
CA TYR A 72 -1.89 -2.62 -8.69
C TYR A 72 -0.73 -1.87 -8.05
N GLN A 73 -0.83 -0.55 -7.96
CA GLN A 73 0.20 0.33 -7.45
C GLN A 73 -0.25 0.95 -6.13
N ILE A 74 0.50 0.73 -5.05
CA ILE A 74 0.21 1.31 -3.75
C ILE A 74 1.27 2.36 -3.50
N THR A 75 0.83 3.61 -3.35
CA THR A 75 1.73 4.75 -3.12
C THR A 75 1.23 5.62 -1.98
N ALA A 76 2.17 6.20 -1.24
CA ALA A 76 1.90 7.21 -0.24
C ALA A 76 2.96 8.29 -0.32
N GLY A 77 2.53 9.55 -0.39
CA GLY A 77 3.41 10.70 -0.37
C GLY A 77 4.00 10.95 1.01
N ALA A 78 5.11 11.72 1.04
CA ALA A 78 5.80 12.14 2.26
C ALA A 78 4.87 12.73 3.33
N THR A 79 3.85 13.50 2.95
CA THR A 79 2.90 14.08 3.90
C THR A 79 2.06 13.02 4.62
N ALA A 80 1.67 11.96 3.91
CA ALA A 80 0.91 10.85 4.48
C ALA A 80 1.80 10.01 5.40
N THR A 81 3.01 9.66 4.93
CA THR A 81 3.95 8.84 5.71
C THR A 81 4.45 9.56 6.98
N ASN A 82 4.57 10.89 6.95
CA ASN A 82 4.94 11.69 8.13
C ASN A 82 3.85 11.66 9.22
N SER A 83 2.61 11.35 8.86
CA SER A 83 1.50 11.25 9.81
C SER A 83 1.44 9.88 10.50
N TRP A 84 2.26 8.91 10.06
CA TRP A 84 2.27 7.56 10.62
C TRP A 84 3.19 7.48 11.83
N ALA A 85 2.78 6.72 12.85
CA ALA A 85 3.59 6.52 14.04
C ALA A 85 4.81 5.65 13.72
N VAL A 86 5.96 5.95 14.29
CA VAL A 86 7.15 5.11 14.12
C VAL A 86 6.99 3.80 14.89
N GLY A 87 7.28 2.67 14.24
CA GLY A 87 7.40 1.37 14.88
C GLY A 87 7.19 0.21 13.92
N LYS A 88 6.91 -0.98 14.48
CA LYS A 88 6.73 -2.21 13.69
C LYS A 88 5.28 -2.36 13.26
N TYR A 89 5.05 -2.69 11.99
CA TYR A 89 3.72 -2.88 11.43
C TYR A 89 3.55 -4.30 10.91
N ALA A 90 2.36 -4.87 11.15
CA ALA A 90 1.87 -6.02 10.42
C ALA A 90 0.96 -5.49 9.30
N TRP A 91 1.16 -5.97 8.07
CA TRP A 91 0.38 -5.54 6.92
C TRP A 91 -0.40 -6.70 6.30
N SER A 92 -1.47 -6.35 5.59
CA SER A 92 -2.32 -7.27 4.83
C SER A 92 -2.87 -6.54 3.62
N LEU A 93 -3.09 -7.30 2.54
CA LEU A 93 -3.73 -6.80 1.33
C LEU A 93 -5.12 -7.43 1.24
N PHE A 94 -6.13 -6.58 1.07
CA PHE A 94 -7.51 -7.00 0.86
C PHE A 94 -7.89 -6.73 -0.58
N VAL A 95 -8.41 -7.75 -1.26
CA VAL A 95 -9.03 -7.59 -2.57
C VAL A 95 -10.52 -7.45 -2.33
N ILE A 96 -11.10 -6.36 -2.83
CA ILE A 96 -12.50 -5.99 -2.68
C ILE A 96 -13.12 -6.09 -4.07
N ASP A 97 -14.21 -6.85 -4.18
CA ASP A 97 -14.99 -6.90 -5.41
C ASP A 97 -15.79 -5.59 -5.53
N SER A 98 -15.65 -4.90 -6.66
CA SER A 98 -16.35 -3.63 -6.92
C SER A 98 -17.87 -3.81 -7.09
N GLY A 99 -18.36 -5.03 -7.27
CA GLY A 99 -19.78 -5.39 -7.30
C GLY A 99 -20.40 -5.69 -5.94
N ASP A 100 -19.62 -5.79 -4.86
CA ASP A 100 -20.09 -6.01 -3.48
C ASP A 100 -20.03 -4.70 -2.64
N ALA A 101 -20.17 -3.55 -3.31
CA ALA A 101 -20.22 -2.22 -2.70
C ALA A 101 -21.61 -1.84 -2.17
#